data_AF-A0A936KT77-F1
#
_entry.id   AF-A0A936KT77-F1
#
_cell.length_a   1.000
_cell.length_b   1.000
_cell.length_c   1.000
_cell.angle_alpha   90.00
_cell.angle_beta   90.00
_cell.angle_gamma   90.00
#
_symmetry.space_group_name_H-M   'P 1'
#
loop_
_entity.id
_entity.type
_entity.pdbx_description
1 polymer ?
#
loop_
_entity_poly.entity_id
_entity_poly.type
_entity_poly.pdbx_seq_one_letter_code
_entity_poly.pdbx_strand_id
1 'polypeptide(L)'
;MNDDNDSKLVEVLSKHYSETFDQLKEVVARRDRLFLYILFVIFILLLYMSSPTVMSDWVNSFFSSQVAGSTGTTMQPLIDVSVIGVVLLLGLLSFSHTYFQTVLHVERQYDYVYQLEGQLSSYFNDKAFIREGKHYRKSRRKFSSWTKIIFWYLFPFLYLLFIVFWLWFLFTTSQTSMGYKIIDLLITLSILVSMWFYLLAIIKKK
;
A
#
# COMPACT_ATOMS: atom_id res chain seq x y z
N MET A 1 -30.41 -29.61 26.69
CA MET A 1 -29.23 -28.92 26.14
C MET A 1 -28.30 -30.00 25.66
N ASN A 2 -27.91 -29.96 24.38
CA ASN A 2 -27.14 -31.02 23.74
C ASN A 2 -25.64 -30.67 23.91
N ASP A 3 -25.14 -30.85 25.14
CA ASP A 3 -23.85 -30.33 25.64
C ASP A 3 -22.65 -30.63 24.72
N ASP A 4 -22.65 -31.79 24.05
CA ASP A 4 -21.56 -32.21 23.18
C ASP A 4 -21.51 -31.41 21.86
N ASN A 5 -22.67 -30.96 21.36
CA ASN A 5 -22.74 -30.24 20.09
C ASN A 5 -22.38 -28.75 20.27
N ASP A 6 -22.79 -28.16 21.40
CA ASP A 6 -22.46 -26.77 21.75
C ASP A 6 -20.95 -26.63 22.07
N SER A 7 -20.35 -27.62 22.75
CA SER A 7 -18.91 -27.67 23.00
C SER A 7 -18.09 -27.70 21.70
N LYS A 8 -18.46 -28.59 20.76
CA LYS A 8 -17.80 -28.69 19.44
C LYS A 8 -17.94 -27.41 18.62
N LEU A 9 -19.12 -26.78 18.64
CA LEU A 9 -19.36 -25.52 17.95
C LEU A 9 -18.46 -24.40 18.49
N VAL A 10 -18.35 -24.28 19.82
CA VAL A 10 -17.48 -23.30 20.48
C VAL A 10 -16.00 -23.56 20.15
N GLU A 11 -15.56 -24.81 20.11
CA GLU A 11 -14.20 -25.18 19.73
C GLU A 11 -13.88 -24.76 18.29
N VAL A 12 -14.75 -25.12 17.33
CA VAL A 12 -14.59 -24.78 15.91
C VAL A 12 -14.55 -23.26 15.72
N LEU A 13 -15.46 -22.53 16.34
CA LEU A 13 -15.52 -21.08 16.22
C LEU A 13 -14.33 -20.39 16.88
N SER A 14 -13.87 -20.87 18.03
CA SER A 14 -12.66 -20.37 18.72
C SER A 14 -11.41 -20.54 17.86
N LYS A 15 -11.27 -21.72 17.24
CA LYS A 15 -10.18 -22.01 16.32
C LYS A 15 -10.24 -21.08 15.10
N HIS A 16 -11.40 -20.97 14.46
CA HIS A 16 -11.62 -20.08 13.31
C HIS A 16 -11.33 -18.61 13.64
N TYR A 17 -11.74 -18.15 14.83
CA TYR A 17 -11.43 -16.81 15.32
C TYR A 17 -9.92 -16.58 15.44
N SER A 18 -9.18 -17.53 16.03
CA SER A 18 -7.72 -17.41 16.17
C SER A 18 -7.02 -17.37 14.80
N GLU A 19 -7.40 -18.27 13.88
CA GLU A 19 -6.85 -18.33 12.54
C GLU A 19 -7.11 -17.04 11.75
N THR A 20 -8.35 -16.53 11.80
CA THR A 20 -8.73 -15.27 11.16
C THR A 20 -7.93 -14.08 11.73
N PHE A 21 -7.70 -14.07 13.04
CA PHE A 21 -6.94 -13.01 13.68
C PHE A 21 -5.46 -13.03 13.29
N ASP A 22 -4.87 -14.21 13.12
CA ASP A 22 -3.48 -14.32 12.65
C ASP A 22 -3.34 -13.89 11.18
N GLN A 23 -4.29 -14.26 10.32
CA GLN A 23 -4.36 -13.74 8.95
C GLN A 23 -4.46 -12.21 8.92
N LEU A 24 -5.29 -11.62 9.78
CA LEU A 24 -5.44 -10.16 9.89
C LEU A 24 -4.10 -9.48 10.22
N LYS A 25 -3.31 -10.02 11.15
CA LYS A 25 -1.99 -9.46 11.48
C LYS A 25 -1.05 -9.44 10.27
N GLU A 26 -1.05 -10.52 9.49
CA GLU A 26 -0.21 -10.62 8.28
C GLU A 26 -0.60 -9.58 7.24
N VAL A 27 -1.90 -9.38 7.02
CA VAL A 27 -2.41 -8.38 6.09
C VAL A 27 -2.08 -6.97 6.57
N VAL A 28 -2.21 -6.68 7.88
CA VAL A 28 -1.81 -5.39 8.46
C VAL A 28 -0.32 -5.14 8.25
N ALA A 29 0.54 -6.13 8.53
CA ALA A 29 1.97 -6.00 8.30
C ALA A 29 2.31 -5.80 6.81
N ARG A 30 1.56 -6.44 5.90
CA ARG A 30 1.70 -6.24 4.45
C ARG A 30 1.35 -4.81 4.04
N ARG A 31 0.27 -4.23 4.57
CA ARG A 31 -0.11 -2.82 4.34
C ARG A 31 1.03 -1.89 4.74
N ASP A 32 1.61 -2.12 5.92
CA ASP A 32 2.65 -1.26 6.47
C ASP A 32 3.94 -1.33 5.64
N ARG A 33 4.33 -2.53 5.16
CA ARG A 33 5.44 -2.69 4.21
C ARG A 33 5.17 -1.98 2.88
N LEU A 34 3.98 -2.15 2.31
CA LEU A 34 3.59 -1.49 1.06
C LEU A 34 3.62 0.04 1.17
N PHE A 35 3.16 0.58 2.30
CA PHE A 35 3.26 2.01 2.59
C PHE A 35 4.72 2.50 2.52
N LEU A 36 5.64 1.78 3.15
CA LEU A 36 7.07 2.13 3.10
C LEU A 36 7.65 2.01 1.68
N TYR A 37 7.27 0.99 0.92
CA TYR A 37 7.71 0.85 -0.47
C TYR A 37 7.21 2.00 -1.35
N ILE A 38 5.96 2.43 -1.18
CA ILE A 38 5.43 3.58 -1.91
C ILE A 38 6.20 4.85 -1.55
N LEU A 39 6.45 5.10 -0.27
CA LEU A 39 7.24 6.26 0.16
C LEU A 39 8.65 6.26 -0.43
N PHE A 40 9.29 5.09 -0.46
CA PHE A 40 10.61 4.93 -1.04
C PHE A 40 10.61 5.20 -2.55
N VAL A 41 9.63 4.68 -3.29
CA VAL A 41 9.50 4.96 -4.74
C VAL A 41 9.22 6.43 -4.99
N ILE A 42 8.33 7.07 -4.21
CA ILE A 42 8.07 8.52 -4.28
C ILE A 42 9.35 9.30 -4.04
N PHE A 43 10.13 8.94 -3.03
CA PHE A 43 11.41 9.58 -2.74
C PHE A 43 12.38 9.50 -3.94
N ILE A 44 12.52 8.32 -4.55
CA ILE A 44 13.34 8.14 -5.75
C ILE A 44 12.80 8.98 -6.93
N LEU A 45 11.49 9.02 -7.12
CA LEU A 45 10.86 9.83 -8.16
C LEU A 45 11.09 11.33 -7.93
N LEU A 46 11.05 11.81 -6.68
CA LEU A 46 11.39 13.19 -6.35
C LEU A 46 12.86 13.52 -6.65
N LEU A 47 13.78 12.59 -6.38
CA LEU A 47 15.18 12.73 -6.77
C LEU A 47 15.33 12.80 -8.30
N TYR A 48 14.61 11.92 -9.02
CA TYR A 48 14.56 11.94 -10.48
C TYR A 48 14.06 13.28 -11.03
N MET A 49 13.00 13.84 -10.44
CA MET A 49 12.46 15.15 -10.84
C MET A 49 13.44 16.31 -10.56
N SER A 50 14.19 16.22 -9.47
CA SER A 50 15.15 17.25 -9.04
C SER A 50 16.41 17.26 -9.92
N SER A 51 16.95 16.08 -10.23
CA SER A 51 18.14 15.94 -11.07
C SER A 51 18.10 14.64 -11.89
N PRO A 52 17.52 14.69 -13.10
CA PRO A 52 17.44 13.51 -13.97
C PRO A 52 18.82 12.95 -14.33
N THR A 53 19.84 13.81 -14.48
CA THR A 53 21.20 13.42 -14.86
C THR A 53 21.88 12.57 -13.80
N VAL A 54 21.73 12.93 -12.51
CA VAL A 54 22.28 12.15 -11.39
C VAL A 54 21.70 10.73 -11.36
N MET A 55 20.42 10.57 -11.66
CA MET A 55 19.80 9.24 -11.74
C MET A 55 20.33 8.44 -12.94
N SER A 56 20.53 9.08 -14.09
CA SER A 56 21.16 8.45 -15.26
C SER A 56 22.56 7.93 -14.92
N ASP A 57 23.38 8.78 -14.29
CA ASP A 57 24.77 8.48 -13.99
C ASP A 57 24.87 7.37 -12.95
N TRP A 58 23.98 7.37 -11.94
CA TRP A 58 23.93 6.31 -10.93
C TRP A 58 23.54 4.96 -11.53
N VAL A 59 22.53 4.92 -12.39
CA VAL A 59 22.10 3.69 -13.05
C VAL A 59 23.16 3.20 -14.04
N ASN A 60 23.70 4.08 -14.88
CA ASN A 60 24.74 3.73 -15.85
C ASN A 60 26.05 3.30 -15.16
N SER A 61 26.45 3.91 -14.04
CA SER A 61 27.60 3.46 -13.23
C SER A 61 27.38 2.10 -12.57
N PHE A 62 26.16 1.81 -12.11
CA PHE A 62 25.82 0.50 -11.57
C PHE A 62 25.87 -0.61 -12.62
N PHE A 63 25.36 -0.36 -13.84
CA PHE A 63 25.41 -1.35 -14.91
C PHE A 63 26.81 -1.49 -15.51
N SER A 64 27.51 -0.38 -15.73
CA SER A 64 28.89 -0.42 -16.22
C SER A 64 29.84 -1.09 -15.22
N SER A 65 29.68 -0.92 -13.91
CA SER A 65 30.51 -1.66 -12.93
C SER A 65 30.28 -3.17 -12.95
N GLN A 66 29.08 -3.63 -13.33
CA GLN A 66 28.79 -5.06 -13.49
C GLN A 66 29.26 -5.64 -14.84
N VAL A 67 29.36 -4.80 -15.88
CA VAL A 67 29.75 -5.23 -17.24
C VAL A 67 31.24 -4.98 -17.53
N ALA A 68 31.87 -3.99 -16.88
CA ALA A 68 33.28 -3.65 -17.02
C ALA A 68 34.25 -4.73 -16.49
N GLY A 69 33.73 -5.80 -15.88
CA GLY A 69 34.50 -7.03 -15.65
C GLY A 69 34.91 -7.77 -16.93
N SER A 70 34.48 -7.32 -18.12
CA SER A 70 34.72 -8.08 -19.37
C SER A 70 35.35 -7.31 -20.54
N THR A 71 35.23 -5.99 -20.66
CA THR A 71 35.90 -5.23 -21.75
C THR A 71 36.06 -3.75 -21.39
N GLY A 72 37.30 -3.24 -21.40
CA GLY A 72 37.68 -1.86 -21.06
C GLY A 72 37.26 -0.78 -22.07
N THR A 73 36.04 -0.86 -22.60
CA THR A 73 35.48 0.13 -23.52
C THR A 73 34.48 1.02 -22.79
N THR A 74 34.66 2.34 -22.89
CA THR A 74 33.70 3.35 -22.42
C THR A 74 32.38 3.19 -23.19
N MET A 75 31.41 2.50 -22.58
CA MET A 75 30.09 2.32 -23.17
C MET A 75 29.33 3.66 -23.19
N GLN A 76 28.66 3.93 -24.31
CA GLN A 76 27.60 4.93 -24.34
C GLN A 76 26.47 4.53 -23.36
N PRO A 77 25.73 5.49 -22.78
CA PRO A 77 24.67 5.19 -21.82
C PRO A 77 23.67 4.20 -22.44
N LEU A 78 23.59 3.01 -21.84
CA LEU A 78 22.74 1.90 -22.29
C LEU A 78 21.25 2.17 -22.04
N ILE A 79 20.95 3.03 -21.06
CA ILE A 79 19.59 3.29 -20.58
C ILE A 79 19.29 4.78 -20.67
N ASP A 80 18.27 5.13 -21.46
CA ASP A 80 17.67 6.47 -21.48
C ASP A 80 17.01 6.74 -20.12
N VAL A 81 17.27 7.93 -19.57
CA VAL A 81 16.69 8.42 -18.31
C VAL A 81 15.16 8.35 -18.32
N SER A 82 14.54 8.53 -19.49
CA SER A 82 13.10 8.47 -19.66
C SER A 82 12.54 7.08 -19.30
N VAL A 83 13.29 6.01 -19.56
CA VAL A 83 12.89 4.63 -19.24
C VAL A 83 12.84 4.41 -17.72
N ILE A 84 13.76 5.03 -16.98
CA ILE A 84 13.81 4.94 -15.51
C ILE A 84 12.53 5.55 -14.91
N GLY A 85 12.11 6.71 -15.42
CA GLY A 85 10.86 7.35 -15.00
C GLY A 85 9.65 6.44 -15.17
N VAL A 86 9.50 5.84 -16.37
CA VAL A 86 8.40 4.90 -16.68
C VAL A 86 8.41 3.69 -15.74
N VAL A 87 9.57 3.06 -15.53
CA VAL A 87 9.69 1.88 -14.66
C VAL A 87 9.33 2.20 -13.22
N LEU A 88 9.80 3.33 -12.70
CA LEU A 88 9.47 3.77 -11.34
C LEU A 88 7.97 4.09 -11.20
N LEU A 89 7.37 4.72 -12.20
CA LEU A 89 5.95 5.04 -12.21
C LEU A 89 5.07 3.78 -12.31
N LEU A 90 5.49 2.77 -13.09
CA LEU A 90 4.84 1.45 -13.12
C LEU A 90 4.96 0.73 -11.77
N GLY A 91 6.14 0.78 -11.13
CA GLY A 91 6.33 0.26 -9.78
C GLY A 91 5.40 0.96 -8.78
N LEU A 92 5.29 2.29 -8.89
CA LEU A 92 4.37 3.08 -8.08
C LEU A 92 2.91 2.64 -8.28
N LEU A 93 2.46 2.47 -9.53
CA LEU A 93 1.11 1.97 -9.83
C LEU A 93 0.86 0.60 -9.19
N SER A 94 1.78 -0.35 -9.36
CA SER A 94 1.65 -1.72 -8.83
C SER A 94 1.54 -1.72 -7.30
N PHE A 95 2.45 -1.02 -6.62
CA PHE A 95 2.41 -0.92 -5.15
C PHE A 95 1.18 -0.18 -4.65
N SER A 96 0.77 0.90 -5.32
CA SER A 96 -0.38 1.72 -4.90
C SER A 96 -1.69 0.96 -5.06
N HIS A 97 -1.87 0.25 -6.18
CA HIS A 97 -3.02 -0.60 -6.40
C HIS A 97 -3.13 -1.69 -5.32
N THR A 98 -2.03 -2.41 -5.07
CA THR A 98 -1.97 -3.47 -4.05
C THR A 98 -2.20 -2.91 -2.65
N TYR A 99 -1.67 -1.72 -2.36
CA TYR A 99 -1.86 -1.02 -1.09
C TYR A 99 -3.34 -0.69 -0.86
N PHE A 100 -4.02 -0.06 -1.84
CA PHE A 100 -5.44 0.29 -1.72
C PHE A 100 -6.31 -0.95 -1.49
N GLN A 101 -6.07 -2.03 -2.23
CA GLN A 101 -6.75 -3.30 -2.01
C GLN A 101 -6.51 -3.85 -0.59
N THR A 102 -5.27 -3.79 -0.11
CA THR A 102 -4.88 -4.29 1.21
C THR A 102 -5.56 -3.48 2.32
N VAL A 103 -5.61 -2.14 2.23
CA VAL A 103 -6.31 -1.29 3.20
C VAL A 103 -7.79 -1.65 3.28
N LEU A 104 -8.47 -1.78 2.13
CA LEU A 104 -9.88 -2.16 2.10
C LEU A 104 -10.11 -3.60 2.58
N HIS A 105 -9.14 -4.49 2.40
CA HIS A 105 -9.23 -5.85 2.91
C HIS A 105 -9.08 -5.89 4.44
N VAL A 106 -8.08 -5.19 5.00
CA VAL A 106 -7.91 -5.04 6.46
C VAL A 106 -9.19 -4.54 7.12
N GLU A 107 -9.82 -3.53 6.54
CA GLU A 107 -11.05 -2.94 7.07
C GLU A 107 -12.25 -3.91 7.04
N ARG A 108 -12.35 -4.76 6.01
CA ARG A 108 -13.39 -5.81 5.95
C ARG A 108 -13.13 -6.92 6.97
N GLN A 109 -11.86 -7.29 7.15
CA GLN A 109 -11.46 -8.31 8.12
C GLN A 109 -11.71 -7.84 9.56
N TYR A 110 -11.43 -6.57 9.89
CA TYR A 110 -11.78 -6.02 11.20
C TYR A 110 -13.29 -6.10 11.50
N ASP A 111 -14.14 -5.73 10.54
CA ASP A 111 -15.60 -5.82 10.72
C ASP A 111 -16.04 -7.27 10.96
N TYR A 112 -15.47 -8.22 10.21
CA TYR A 112 -15.76 -9.64 10.34
C TYR A 112 -15.31 -10.22 11.70
N VAL A 113 -14.08 -9.90 12.13
CA VAL A 113 -13.56 -10.30 13.45
C VAL A 113 -14.45 -9.76 14.57
N TYR A 114 -14.93 -8.52 14.46
CA TYR A 114 -15.84 -7.93 15.45
C TYR A 114 -17.19 -8.66 15.52
N GLN A 115 -17.73 -9.10 14.38
CA GLN A 115 -18.95 -9.91 14.33
C GLN A 115 -18.74 -11.29 14.96
N LEU A 116 -17.62 -11.96 14.64
CA LEU A 116 -17.24 -13.24 15.26
C LEU A 116 -17.06 -13.10 16.77
N GLU A 117 -16.38 -12.05 17.22
CA GLU A 117 -16.16 -11.79 18.65
C GLU A 117 -17.49 -11.61 19.39
N GLY A 118 -18.45 -10.88 18.81
CA GLY A 118 -19.78 -10.72 19.41
C GLY A 118 -20.60 -12.01 19.46
N GLN A 119 -20.49 -12.87 18.44
CA GLN A 119 -21.12 -14.19 18.47
C GLN A 119 -20.49 -15.07 19.55
N LEU A 120 -19.15 -15.10 19.64
CA LEU A 120 -18.44 -15.91 20.63
C LEU A 120 -18.67 -15.45 22.06
N SER A 121 -18.59 -14.15 22.31
CA SER A 121 -18.74 -13.59 23.65
C SER A 121 -20.12 -13.88 24.23
N SER A 122 -21.16 -13.99 23.38
CA SER A 122 -22.53 -14.32 23.79
C SER A 122 -22.64 -15.69 24.48
N TYR A 123 -21.86 -16.69 24.07
CA TYR A 123 -21.81 -18.01 24.72
C TYR A 123 -21.18 -17.98 26.12
N PHE A 124 -20.40 -16.93 26.43
CA PHE A 124 -19.68 -16.79 27.69
C PHE A 124 -20.18 -15.63 28.54
N ASN A 125 -21.40 -15.14 28.31
CA ASN A 125 -21.96 -13.96 28.99
C ASN A 125 -21.02 -12.74 28.95
N ASP A 126 -20.38 -12.49 27.81
CA ASP A 126 -19.40 -11.42 27.58
C ASP A 126 -18.15 -11.46 28.47
N LYS A 127 -17.85 -12.60 29.12
CA LYS A 127 -16.66 -12.74 30.00
C LYS A 127 -15.41 -13.25 29.28
N ALA A 128 -15.58 -13.99 28.19
CA ALA A 128 -14.49 -14.53 27.38
C ALA A 128 -14.57 -14.02 25.94
N PHE A 129 -13.45 -14.11 25.21
CA PHE A 129 -13.32 -13.62 23.83
C PHE A 129 -13.70 -12.14 23.69
N ILE A 130 -13.11 -11.30 24.55
CA ILE A 130 -13.24 -9.83 24.53
C ILE A 130 -11.89 -9.15 24.25
N ARG A 131 -11.04 -9.84 23.47
CA ARG A 131 -9.62 -9.54 23.27
C ARG A 131 -9.40 -8.22 22.50
N GLU A 132 -10.26 -7.93 21.53
CA GLU A 132 -10.39 -6.60 20.90
C GLU A 132 -11.55 -5.81 21.54
N GLY A 133 -12.47 -6.51 22.21
CA GLY A 133 -13.67 -6.01 22.88
C GLY A 133 -13.50 -4.97 24.00
N LYS A 134 -14.63 -4.72 24.70
CA LYS A 134 -14.98 -3.54 25.56
C LYS A 134 -13.84 -2.90 26.37
N HIS A 135 -12.85 -3.66 26.85
CA HIS A 135 -11.69 -3.15 27.60
C HIS A 135 -10.55 -2.58 26.73
N TYR A 136 -10.20 -3.19 25.60
CA TYR A 136 -9.13 -2.71 24.70
C TYR A 136 -9.58 -1.45 23.91
N ARG A 137 -10.89 -1.34 23.66
CA ARG A 137 -11.54 -0.22 22.94
C ARG A 137 -11.43 1.14 23.64
N LYS A 138 -11.24 1.20 24.96
CA LYS A 138 -11.27 2.46 25.73
C LYS A 138 -9.92 3.18 25.76
N SER A 139 -8.79 2.47 25.84
CA SER A 139 -7.44 3.06 25.96
C SER A 139 -6.71 3.22 24.62
N ARG A 140 -6.82 2.25 23.68
CA ARG A 140 -6.18 2.31 22.35
C ARG A 140 -6.95 3.14 21.31
N ARG A 141 -8.14 3.66 21.66
CA ARG A 141 -8.99 4.42 20.74
C ARG A 141 -8.26 5.60 20.10
N LYS A 142 -7.39 6.30 20.84
CA LYS A 142 -6.67 7.47 20.31
C LYS A 142 -5.61 7.08 19.27
N PHE A 143 -4.74 6.12 19.59
CA PHE A 143 -3.68 5.70 18.66
C PHE A 143 -4.23 4.97 17.43
N SER A 144 -5.19 4.06 17.63
CA SER A 144 -5.84 3.35 16.51
C SER A 144 -6.62 4.32 15.60
N SER A 145 -7.33 5.31 16.18
CA SER A 145 -7.98 6.36 15.39
C SER A 145 -6.95 7.22 14.64
N TRP A 146 -5.81 7.52 15.26
CA TRP A 146 -4.72 8.22 14.60
C TRP A 146 -4.13 7.44 13.42
N THR A 147 -3.86 6.16 13.60
CA THR A 147 -3.41 5.26 12.52
C THR A 147 -4.44 5.21 11.38
N LYS A 148 -5.73 5.18 11.70
CA LYS A 148 -6.81 5.24 10.70
C LYS A 148 -6.78 6.56 9.94
N ILE A 149 -6.59 7.70 10.62
CA ILE A 149 -6.46 9.01 9.97
C ILE A 149 -5.27 9.04 9.01
N ILE A 150 -4.12 8.49 9.43
CA ILE A 150 -2.91 8.43 8.60
C ILE A 150 -3.19 7.69 7.30
N PHE A 151 -3.71 6.46 7.37
CA PHE A 151 -3.84 5.63 6.17
C PHE A 151 -5.07 5.96 5.32
N TRP A 152 -6.17 6.44 5.91
CA TRP A 152 -7.39 6.75 5.16
C TRP A 152 -7.39 8.14 4.53
N TYR A 153 -6.78 9.12 5.19
CA TYR A 153 -6.90 10.52 4.77
C TYR A 153 -5.56 11.15 4.48
N LEU A 154 -4.63 11.13 5.43
CA LEU A 154 -3.35 11.84 5.28
C LEU A 154 -2.54 11.28 4.11
N PHE A 155 -2.33 9.96 4.08
CA PHE A 155 -1.53 9.33 3.05
C PHE A 155 -2.14 9.47 1.65
N PRO A 156 -3.43 9.16 1.43
CA PRO A 156 -4.07 9.41 0.13
C PRO A 156 -3.98 10.89 -0.26
N PHE A 157 -4.20 11.82 0.66
CA PHE A 157 -4.08 13.24 0.34
C PHE A 157 -2.66 13.63 -0.11
N LEU A 158 -1.62 13.23 0.64
CA LEU A 158 -0.23 13.47 0.26
C LEU A 158 0.13 12.80 -1.06
N TYR A 159 -0.38 11.60 -1.29
CA TYR A 159 -0.21 10.85 -2.53
C TYR A 159 -0.86 11.59 -3.71
N LEU A 160 -2.06 12.15 -3.53
CA LEU A 160 -2.71 13.00 -4.54
C LEU A 160 -1.83 14.20 -4.91
N LEU A 161 -1.32 14.90 -3.89
CA LEU A 161 -0.45 16.06 -4.09
C LEU A 161 0.79 15.69 -4.89
N PHE A 162 1.42 14.55 -4.58
CA PHE A 162 2.54 14.03 -5.33
C PHE A 162 2.18 13.76 -6.80
N ILE A 163 1.04 13.11 -7.07
CA ILE A 163 0.60 12.82 -8.45
C ILE A 163 0.30 14.11 -9.23
N VAL A 164 -0.31 15.11 -8.60
CA VAL A 164 -0.53 16.42 -9.23
C VAL A 164 0.80 17.11 -9.56
N PHE A 165 1.75 17.06 -8.63
CA PHE A 165 3.10 17.59 -8.84
C PHE A 165 3.84 16.85 -9.97
N TRP A 166 3.70 15.53 -10.04
CA TRP A 166 4.24 14.70 -11.13
C TRP A 166 3.65 15.08 -12.49
N LEU A 167 2.33 15.26 -12.58
CA LEU A 167 1.67 15.72 -13.81
C LEU A 167 2.18 17.08 -14.25
N TRP A 168 2.30 18.03 -13.32
CA TRP A 168 2.86 19.34 -13.62
C TRP A 168 4.27 19.22 -14.23
N PHE A 169 5.14 18.43 -13.59
CA PHE A 169 6.50 18.18 -14.08
C PHE A 169 6.54 17.52 -15.47
N LEU A 170 5.64 16.58 -15.75
CA LEU A 170 5.53 15.90 -17.04
C LEU A 170 5.25 16.90 -18.18
N PHE A 171 4.42 17.92 -17.92
CA PHE A 171 4.08 18.94 -18.92
C PHE A 171 5.11 20.07 -19.02
N THR A 172 5.80 20.44 -17.93
CA THR A 172 6.82 21.48 -17.96
C THR A 172 8.16 21.00 -18.54
N THR A 173 8.45 19.71 -18.46
CA THR A 173 9.71 19.15 -18.95
C THR A 173 9.66 18.95 -20.46
N SER A 174 10.46 19.71 -21.20
CA SER A 174 10.53 19.67 -22.68
C SER A 174 11.45 18.58 -23.23
N GLN A 175 12.25 17.92 -22.39
CA GLN A 175 13.34 17.04 -22.83
C GLN A 175 12.94 15.59 -23.15
N THR A 176 11.76 15.13 -22.72
CA THR A 176 11.32 13.74 -22.96
C THR A 176 10.59 13.58 -24.28
N SER A 177 10.82 12.45 -24.96
CA SER A 177 10.13 12.13 -26.21
C SER A 177 8.61 12.04 -26.01
N MET A 178 7.85 12.36 -27.06
CA MET A 178 6.38 12.35 -26.98
C MET A 178 5.81 10.98 -26.62
N GLY A 179 6.46 9.89 -27.06
CA GLY A 179 6.03 8.52 -26.76
C GLY A 179 6.07 8.20 -25.27
N TYR A 180 7.16 8.55 -24.58
CA TYR A 180 7.28 8.32 -23.13
C TYR A 180 6.28 9.16 -22.35
N LYS A 181 6.02 10.42 -22.77
CA LYS A 181 5.00 11.26 -22.15
C LYS A 181 3.60 10.65 -22.19
N ILE A 182 3.23 10.02 -23.31
CA ILE A 182 1.93 9.34 -23.44
C ILE A 182 1.86 8.15 -22.49
N ILE A 183 2.91 7.33 -22.41
CA ILE A 183 2.97 6.18 -21.51
C ILE A 183 2.85 6.63 -20.04
N ASP A 184 3.62 7.64 -19.62
CA ASP A 184 3.57 8.17 -18.26
C ASP A 184 2.19 8.74 -17.92
N LEU A 185 1.54 9.41 -18.89
CA LEU A 185 0.18 9.94 -18.72
C LEU A 185 -0.83 8.80 -18.50
N LEU A 186 -0.76 7.72 -19.28
CA LEU A 186 -1.65 6.56 -19.14
C LEU A 186 -1.47 5.85 -17.79
N ILE A 187 -0.23 5.69 -17.33
CA ILE A 187 0.06 5.09 -16.02
C ILE A 187 -0.49 6.00 -14.92
N THR A 188 -0.25 7.31 -15.01
CA THR A 188 -0.73 8.29 -14.04
C THR A 188 -2.25 8.33 -13.95
N LEU A 189 -2.95 8.28 -15.10
CA LEU A 189 -4.41 8.14 -15.16
C LEU A 189 -4.89 6.86 -14.47
N SER A 190 -4.20 5.74 -14.69
CA SER A 190 -4.53 4.45 -14.05
C SER A 190 -4.37 4.50 -12.52
N ILE A 191 -3.35 5.22 -12.03
CA ILE A 191 -3.16 5.50 -10.60
C ILE A 191 -4.35 6.32 -10.07
N LEU A 192 -4.72 7.40 -10.75
CA LEU A 192 -5.84 8.26 -10.34
C LEU A 192 -7.17 7.51 -10.30
N VAL A 193 -7.44 6.65 -11.28
CA VAL A 193 -8.64 5.78 -11.29
C VAL A 193 -8.63 4.81 -10.11
N SER A 194 -7.50 4.16 -9.84
CA SER A 194 -7.36 3.25 -8.68
C SER A 194 -7.61 3.98 -7.37
N MET A 195 -7.07 5.18 -7.24
CA MET A 195 -7.24 6.04 -6.06
C MET A 195 -8.69 6.52 -5.91
N TRP A 196 -9.35 6.86 -7.00
CA TRP A 196 -10.75 7.25 -7.00
C TRP A 196 -11.65 6.12 -6.48
N PHE A 197 -11.45 4.89 -6.97
CA PHE A 197 -12.20 3.72 -6.47
C PHE A 197 -11.94 3.46 -4.99
N TYR A 198 -10.70 3.63 -4.54
CA TYR A 198 -10.36 3.53 -3.13
C TYR A 198 -11.10 4.55 -2.26
N LEU A 199 -11.11 5.83 -2.66
CA LEU A 199 -11.81 6.88 -1.93
C LEU A 199 -13.33 6.64 -1.89
N LEU A 200 -13.92 6.23 -3.02
CA LEU A 200 -15.34 5.87 -3.07
C LEU A 200 -15.69 4.73 -2.12
N ALA A 201 -14.84 3.70 -2.03
CA ALA A 201 -15.05 2.57 -1.13
C ALA A 201 -14.98 2.99 0.35
N ILE A 202 -14.10 3.93 0.70
CA ILE A 202 -14.03 4.49 2.06
C ILE A 202 -15.26 5.34 2.37
N ILE A 203 -15.70 6.20 1.44
CA ILE A 203 -16.84 7.10 1.65
C ILE A 203 -18.13 6.31 1.80
N LYS A 204 -18.37 5.28 0.97
CA LYS A 204 -19.57 4.42 1.07
C LYS A 204 -19.64 3.59 2.37
N LYS A 205 -18.52 3.46 3.10
CA LYS A 205 -18.47 2.76 4.39
C LYS A 205 -18.87 3.68 5.57
N LYS A 206 -18.93 5.00 5.37
CA LYS A 206 -19.55 5.93 6.33
C LYS A 206 -21.06 5.93 6.17
#